data_AF-A0A521MQL0-F1
#
_entry.id   AF-A0A521MQL0-F1
#
_cell.length_a   1.000
_cell.length_b   1.000
_cell.length_c   1.000
_cell.angle_alpha   90.00
_cell.angle_beta   90.00
_cell.angle_gamma   90.00
#
_symmetry.space_group_name_H-M   'P 1'
#
loop_
_entity.id
_entity.type
_entity.pdbx_description
1 polymer ?
#
loop_
_entity_poly.entity_id
_entity_poly.type
_entity_poly.pdbx_seq_one_letter_code
_entity_poly.pdbx_strand_id
1 'polypeptide(L)'
;MFTIRKTALAAAAIALLAPLAAAAVPAHAAGSVSYQKYSWSSAIYAIGQGSPRQLTLPEWLGLGSPTPQVVSWIEDSQVLRYPSHPSELFLEEPGLKAPRHHLTSAEWAGTGHAPRVDVDHSFSGYTWNETILMAGRAIAPMRIDETVWIEFGRPTPQLQATNAGDQFCQTPADGAVYWSNSAAGLPGRVHLTLAQYTKAGTPPFTTC
;
A
#
# COMPACT_ATOMS: atom_id res chain seq x y z
N MET A 1 -57.28 48.99 -21.64
CA MET A 1 -58.51 49.02 -20.83
C MET A 1 -58.24 48.17 -19.58
N PHE A 2 -58.39 48.77 -18.41
CA PHE A 2 -58.08 48.23 -17.07
C PHE A 2 -58.81 46.91 -16.75
N THR A 3 -58.24 46.06 -15.87
CA THR A 3 -58.82 45.70 -14.55
C THR A 3 -57.82 44.88 -13.70
N ILE A 4 -57.81 45.23 -12.40
CA ILE A 4 -56.94 44.84 -11.27
C ILE A 4 -57.59 43.68 -10.48
N ARG A 5 -56.81 42.84 -9.76
CA ARG A 5 -56.95 42.40 -8.32
C ARG A 5 -56.29 41.03 -8.07
N LYS A 6 -55.27 40.94 -7.20
CA LYS A 6 -55.23 40.85 -5.71
C LYS A 6 -55.62 39.47 -5.15
N THR A 7 -54.67 38.77 -4.53
CA THR A 7 -54.78 37.86 -3.37
C THR A 7 -53.41 37.19 -3.15
N ALA A 8 -52.91 36.84 -1.98
CA ALA A 8 -53.00 37.30 -0.59
C ALA A 8 -51.82 36.56 0.10
N LEU A 9 -51.10 37.24 0.99
CA LEU A 9 -50.03 36.62 1.79
C LEU A 9 -50.61 35.58 2.76
N ALA A 10 -49.96 34.42 2.87
CA ALA A 10 -50.10 33.52 4.01
C ALA A 10 -48.79 33.52 4.79
N ALA A 11 -48.83 34.07 6.00
CA ALA A 11 -47.77 34.01 6.99
C ALA A 11 -47.76 32.64 7.65
N ALA A 12 -46.60 31.98 7.71
CA ALA A 12 -46.39 30.77 8.50
C ALA A 12 -45.44 31.08 9.66
N ALA A 13 -45.86 30.68 10.86
CA ALA A 13 -45.27 30.99 12.14
C ALA A 13 -43.87 30.37 12.34
N ILE A 14 -42.94 31.15 12.89
CA ILE A 14 -41.62 30.72 13.33
C ILE A 14 -41.74 30.29 14.80
N ALA A 15 -41.51 29.01 15.10
CA ALA A 15 -41.37 28.52 16.46
C ALA A 15 -39.92 28.74 16.93
N LEU A 16 -39.73 29.57 17.97
CA LEU A 16 -38.44 29.72 18.65
C LEU A 16 -38.15 28.48 19.51
N LEU A 17 -37.15 27.70 19.12
CA LEU A 17 -36.48 26.74 20.00
C LEU A 17 -35.31 27.47 20.68
N ALA A 18 -35.37 27.59 22.01
CA ALA A 18 -34.28 28.14 22.81
C ALA A 18 -33.09 27.14 22.84
N PRO A 19 -31.84 27.58 22.58
CA PRO A 19 -30.69 26.70 22.74
C PRO A 19 -30.38 26.49 24.23
N LEU A 20 -30.35 25.22 24.66
CA LEU A 20 -29.74 24.81 25.92
C LEU A 20 -28.23 25.12 25.84
N ALA A 21 -27.78 26.06 26.68
CA ALA A 21 -26.36 26.34 26.86
C ALA A 21 -25.70 25.12 27.53
N ALA A 22 -25.00 24.31 26.75
CA ALA A 22 -24.10 23.30 27.29
C ALA A 22 -22.97 24.01 28.03
N ALA A 23 -22.88 23.77 29.34
CA ALA A 23 -21.77 24.26 30.14
C ALA A 23 -20.45 23.71 29.58
N ALA A 24 -19.54 24.61 29.19
CA ALA A 24 -18.20 24.24 28.77
C ALA A 24 -17.47 23.59 29.96
N VAL A 25 -17.25 22.28 29.88
CA VAL A 25 -16.42 21.54 30.82
C VAL A 25 -14.99 22.11 30.73
N PRO A 26 -14.32 22.42 31.85
CA PRO A 26 -12.99 22.99 31.83
C PRO A 26 -12.04 22.06 31.07
N ALA A 27 -11.42 22.64 30.03
CA ALA A 27 -10.38 22.01 29.24
C ALA A 27 -9.29 21.51 30.18
N HIS A 28 -9.16 20.18 30.29
CA HIS A 28 -7.95 19.60 30.84
C HIS A 28 -6.80 20.14 30.00
N ALA A 29 -5.70 20.54 30.65
CA ALA A 29 -4.46 20.91 29.99
C ALA A 29 -3.88 19.68 29.29
N ALA A 30 -4.50 19.30 28.18
CA ALA A 30 -4.04 18.27 27.29
C ALA A 30 -2.72 18.76 26.71
N GLY A 31 -1.67 17.95 26.82
CA GLY A 31 -0.46 18.18 26.04
C GLY A 31 -0.86 18.48 24.59
N SER A 32 -0.24 19.48 23.98
CA SER A 32 -0.64 19.96 22.66
C SER A 32 -0.58 18.81 21.64
N VAL A 33 -1.75 18.29 21.25
CA VAL A 33 -1.85 17.31 20.18
C VAL A 33 -1.74 18.05 18.85
N SER A 34 -0.76 17.68 18.03
CA SER A 34 -0.68 18.13 16.64
C SER A 34 -1.20 17.06 15.69
N TYR A 35 -1.74 17.47 14.55
CA TYR A 35 -2.25 16.56 13.53
C TYR A 35 -1.38 16.66 12.30
N GLN A 36 -0.83 15.55 11.85
CA GLN A 36 0.12 15.51 10.75
C GLN A 36 -0.32 14.53 9.67
N LYS A 37 0.13 14.76 8.44
CA LYS A 37 -0.04 13.84 7.31
C LYS A 37 1.12 13.97 6.32
N TYR A 38 1.34 12.92 5.55
CA TYR A 38 2.17 12.99 4.35
C TYR A 38 1.44 13.69 3.21
N SER A 39 2.17 14.29 2.27
CA SER A 39 1.59 14.95 1.08
C SER A 39 0.87 13.96 0.15
N TRP A 40 1.36 12.72 0.08
CA TRP A 40 0.84 11.65 -0.76
C TRP A 40 -0.20 10.76 -0.05
N SER A 41 -0.29 10.82 1.28
CA SER A 41 -1.21 9.99 2.08
C SER A 41 -2.48 10.74 2.45
N SER A 42 -3.61 10.04 2.54
CA SER A 42 -4.84 10.55 3.14
C SER A 42 -4.93 10.27 4.64
N ALA A 43 -4.04 9.44 5.19
CA ALA A 43 -3.99 9.12 6.60
C ALA A 43 -3.62 10.36 7.43
N ILE A 44 -4.32 10.55 8.56
CA ILE A 44 -4.07 11.62 9.51
C ILE A 44 -3.57 11.00 10.81
N TYR A 45 -2.48 11.54 11.33
CA TYR A 45 -1.85 11.09 12.55
C TYR A 45 -2.02 12.12 13.66
N ALA A 46 -2.47 11.68 14.83
CA ALA A 46 -2.42 12.47 16.06
C ALA A 46 -1.06 12.26 16.73
N ILE A 47 -0.36 13.36 17.00
CA ILE A 47 0.97 13.42 17.61
C ILE A 47 0.84 14.12 18.96
N GLY A 48 1.13 13.42 20.05
CA GLY A 48 0.98 13.92 21.42
C GLY A 48 2.02 13.30 22.35
N GLN A 49 1.63 12.96 23.58
CA GLN A 49 2.53 12.19 24.46
C GLN A 49 2.46 10.70 24.09
N GLY A 50 3.45 10.23 23.33
CA GLY A 50 3.60 8.83 22.91
C GLY A 50 3.69 8.65 21.40
N SER A 51 3.68 7.40 20.95
CA SER A 51 3.78 7.05 19.53
C SER A 51 2.64 7.66 18.69
N PRO A 52 2.94 8.12 17.46
CA PRO A 52 1.94 8.60 16.53
C PRO A 52 0.81 7.59 16.31
N ARG A 53 -0.43 8.08 16.33
CA ARG A 53 -1.61 7.25 16.15
C ARG A 53 -2.39 7.70 14.92
N GLN A 54 -2.57 6.79 13.97
CA GLN A 54 -3.46 7.01 12.84
C GLN A 54 -4.91 7.15 13.34
N LEU A 55 -5.59 8.19 12.88
CA LEU A 55 -7.00 8.45 13.12
C LEU A 55 -7.84 7.82 12.01
N THR A 56 -8.92 7.17 12.40
CA THR A 56 -10.02 6.83 11.49
C THR A 56 -10.81 8.09 11.11
N LEU A 57 -11.54 8.04 10.00
CA LEU A 57 -12.39 9.15 9.58
C LEU A 57 -13.38 9.59 10.67
N PRO A 58 -14.14 8.69 11.34
CA PRO A 58 -15.05 9.09 12.42
C PRO A 58 -14.35 9.77 13.60
N GLU A 59 -13.16 9.31 13.98
CA GLU A 59 -12.38 9.93 15.06
C GLU A 59 -11.96 11.36 14.68
N TRP A 60 -11.43 11.56 13.48
CA TRP A 60 -11.03 12.89 13.01
C TRP A 60 -12.22 13.85 12.90
N LEU A 61 -13.37 13.36 12.40
CA LEU A 61 -14.61 14.14 12.37
C LEU A 61 -15.08 14.51 13.78
N GLY A 62 -14.99 13.58 14.74
CA GLY A 62 -15.34 13.81 16.15
C GLY A 62 -14.47 14.85 16.85
N LEU A 63 -13.26 15.10 16.33
CA LEU A 63 -12.35 16.16 16.80
C LEU A 63 -12.61 17.53 16.15
N GLY A 64 -13.65 17.65 15.32
CA GLY A 64 -13.95 18.89 14.60
C GLY A 64 -13.12 19.08 13.33
N SER A 65 -12.50 18.01 12.82
CA SER A 65 -11.76 18.00 11.54
C SER A 65 -10.65 19.06 11.44
N PRO A 66 -9.73 19.14 12.43
CA PRO A 66 -8.65 20.12 12.38
C PRO A 66 -7.78 19.90 11.12
N THR A 67 -7.35 21.01 10.50
CA THR A 67 -6.47 20.97 9.32
C THR A 67 -5.13 20.32 9.68
N PRO A 68 -4.79 19.16 9.09
CA PRO A 68 -3.52 18.51 9.40
C PRO A 68 -2.35 19.24 8.75
N GLN A 69 -1.22 19.29 9.44
CA GLN A 69 0.04 19.77 8.90
C GLN A 69 0.62 18.74 7.93
N VAL A 70 0.97 19.19 6.73
CA VAL A 70 1.70 18.36 5.77
C VAL A 70 3.18 18.34 6.15
N VAL A 71 3.73 17.14 6.34
CA VAL A 71 5.13 16.92 6.72
C VAL A 71 5.78 15.89 5.81
N SER A 72 7.12 15.90 5.76
CA SER A 72 7.92 14.89 5.06
C SER A 72 8.33 13.72 5.97
N TRP A 73 8.12 13.86 7.27
CA TRP A 73 8.43 12.83 8.26
C TRP A 73 7.48 12.89 9.44
N ILE A 74 6.92 11.74 9.81
CA ILE A 74 6.19 11.53 11.06
C ILE A 74 7.05 10.60 11.92
N GLU A 75 7.15 10.89 13.21
CA GLU A 75 7.86 10.04 14.18
C GLU A 75 7.44 8.56 14.07
N ASP A 76 8.34 7.63 14.39
CA ASP A 76 8.16 6.16 14.23
C ASP A 76 8.00 5.64 12.79
N SER A 77 8.14 6.49 11.77
CA SER A 77 8.22 6.02 10.37
C SER A 77 9.54 5.32 10.08
N GLN A 78 9.58 4.50 9.03
CA GLN A 78 10.82 3.85 8.59
C GLN A 78 11.03 4.03 7.08
N VAL A 79 12.26 4.32 6.68
CA VAL A 79 12.68 4.21 5.28
C VAL A 79 13.31 2.83 5.09
N LEU A 80 12.79 2.07 4.14
CA LEU A 80 13.19 0.70 3.85
C LEU A 80 13.74 0.60 2.43
N ARG A 81 14.60 -0.40 2.21
CA ARG A 81 14.99 -0.87 0.88
C ARG A 81 15.06 -2.39 0.86
N TYR A 82 14.68 -2.98 -0.26
CA TYR A 82 14.74 -4.43 -0.44
C TYR A 82 16.09 -4.86 -1.02
N PRO A 83 16.65 -6.01 -0.60
CA PRO A 83 17.88 -6.57 -1.17
C PRO A 83 17.82 -6.81 -2.68
N SER A 84 16.64 -7.14 -3.21
CA SER A 84 16.44 -7.42 -4.64
C SER A 84 16.61 -6.18 -5.53
N HIS A 85 16.32 -4.98 -5.01
CA HIS A 85 16.43 -3.70 -5.72
C HIS A 85 16.82 -2.57 -4.75
N PRO A 86 18.11 -2.42 -4.42
CA PRO A 86 18.56 -1.49 -3.38
C PRO A 86 18.46 0.00 -3.78
N SER A 87 18.12 0.31 -5.03
CA SER A 87 17.90 1.67 -5.53
C SER A 87 16.50 2.20 -5.26
N GLU A 88 15.53 1.32 -5.00
CA GLU A 88 14.16 1.70 -4.64
C GLU A 88 14.07 1.88 -3.13
N LEU A 89 13.36 2.93 -2.72
CA LEU A 89 13.19 3.29 -1.32
C LEU A 89 11.70 3.34 -0.99
N PHE A 90 11.33 2.81 0.16
CA PHE A 90 9.95 2.72 0.59
C PHE A 90 9.78 3.36 1.96
N LEU A 91 8.68 4.07 2.18
CA LEU A 91 8.31 4.56 3.49
C LEU A 91 7.24 3.67 4.10
N GLU A 92 7.51 3.19 5.30
CA GLU A 92 6.53 2.53 6.16
C GLU A 92 5.99 3.56 7.16
N GLU A 93 4.69 3.83 7.08
CA GLU A 93 4.02 4.78 7.96
C GLU A 93 3.93 4.24 9.41
N PRO A 94 3.80 5.11 10.42
CA PRO A 94 3.73 4.67 11.81
C PRO A 94 2.57 3.72 12.07
N GLY A 95 2.84 2.65 12.82
CA GLY A 95 1.81 1.69 13.25
C GLY A 95 1.39 0.66 12.19
N LEU A 96 2.12 0.54 11.06
CA LEU A 96 2.02 -0.57 10.09
C LEU A 96 0.63 -0.81 9.46
N LYS A 97 -0.21 0.23 9.34
CA LYS A 97 -1.60 0.07 8.85
C LYS A 97 -1.78 0.33 7.36
N ALA A 98 -0.83 1.02 6.72
CA ALA A 98 -0.90 1.40 5.32
C ALA A 98 0.09 0.58 4.49
N PRO A 99 -0.22 0.34 3.19
CA PRO A 99 0.77 -0.14 2.24
C PRO A 99 2.00 0.77 2.25
N ARG A 100 3.17 0.17 2.06
CA ARG A 100 4.42 0.94 1.96
C ARG A 100 4.36 1.88 0.75
N HIS A 101 4.85 3.10 0.91
CA HIS A 101 4.88 4.09 -0.17
C HIS A 101 6.24 4.07 -0.88
N HIS A 102 6.24 3.87 -2.19
CA HIS A 102 7.46 4.00 -2.99
C HIS A 102 7.87 5.46 -3.08
N LEU A 103 9.00 5.81 -2.47
CA LEU A 103 9.52 7.17 -2.42
C LEU A 103 10.17 7.55 -3.74
N THR A 104 9.79 8.72 -4.25
CA THR A 104 10.59 9.45 -5.23
C THR A 104 11.87 10.00 -4.60
N SER A 105 12.85 10.35 -5.42
CA SER A 105 14.10 10.97 -4.94
C SER A 105 13.87 12.25 -4.14
N ALA A 106 12.86 13.04 -4.52
CA ALA A 106 12.52 14.29 -3.83
C ALA A 106 11.85 14.03 -2.47
N GLU A 107 10.94 13.05 -2.39
CA GLU A 107 10.32 12.66 -1.12
C GLU A 107 11.35 12.09 -0.16
N TRP A 108 12.23 11.19 -0.63
CA TRP A 108 13.31 10.66 0.20
C TRP A 108 14.23 11.75 0.73
N ALA A 109 14.69 12.66 -0.12
CA ALA A 109 15.52 13.80 0.30
C ALA A 109 14.81 14.65 1.37
N GLY A 110 13.49 14.84 1.24
CA GLY A 110 12.67 15.54 2.23
C GLY A 110 12.56 14.83 3.58
N THR A 111 12.72 13.50 3.64
CA THR A 111 12.71 12.77 4.92
C THR A 111 13.92 13.12 5.78
N GLY A 112 15.11 13.27 5.19
CA GLY A 112 16.37 13.40 5.93
C GLY A 112 16.82 12.12 6.66
N HIS A 113 16.20 10.96 6.38
CA HIS A 113 16.48 9.69 7.06
C HIS A 113 17.18 8.68 6.15
N ALA A 114 18.13 7.94 6.74
CA ALA A 114 18.84 6.86 6.05
C ALA A 114 17.96 5.60 5.94
N PRO A 115 17.99 4.88 4.81
CA PRO A 115 17.23 3.65 4.64
C PRO A 115 17.82 2.49 5.45
N ARG A 116 16.94 1.67 6.04
CA ARG A 116 17.26 0.35 6.58
C ARG A 116 17.03 -0.72 5.52
N VAL A 117 17.87 -1.76 5.52
CA VAL A 117 17.63 -2.93 4.66
C VAL A 117 16.56 -3.81 5.29
N ASP A 118 15.50 -4.09 4.54
CA ASP A 118 14.51 -5.12 4.88
C ASP A 118 15.02 -6.49 4.40
N VAL A 119 15.80 -7.14 5.26
CA VAL A 119 16.41 -8.46 4.97
C VAL A 119 15.40 -9.61 4.97
N ASP A 120 14.17 -9.34 5.38
CA ASP A 120 13.14 -10.35 5.52
C ASP A 120 12.26 -10.44 4.27
N HIS A 121 12.43 -9.52 3.31
CA HIS A 121 11.67 -9.51 2.06
C HIS A 121 12.55 -9.20 0.85
N SER A 122 12.48 -10.04 -0.17
CA SER A 122 13.11 -9.89 -1.47
C SER A 122 12.15 -10.35 -2.55
N PHE A 123 12.19 -9.71 -3.70
CA PHE A 123 11.22 -9.92 -4.78
C PHE A 123 11.92 -10.34 -6.06
N SER A 124 11.50 -11.46 -6.63
CA SER A 124 11.95 -11.92 -7.94
C SER A 124 10.77 -12.18 -8.86
N GLY A 125 11.03 -12.24 -10.15
CA GLY A 125 10.02 -12.52 -11.16
C GLY A 125 10.63 -13.22 -12.36
N TYR A 126 9.82 -13.49 -13.36
CA TYR A 126 10.26 -14.14 -14.59
C TYR A 126 10.32 -13.15 -15.76
N THR A 127 11.29 -13.31 -16.65
CA THR A 127 11.38 -12.51 -17.89
C THR A 127 10.31 -12.85 -18.93
N TRP A 128 9.52 -13.90 -18.67
CA TRP A 128 8.62 -14.53 -19.64
C TRP A 128 7.19 -14.72 -19.13
N ASN A 129 6.90 -14.36 -17.88
CA ASN A 129 5.54 -14.30 -17.33
C ASN A 129 5.43 -13.21 -16.25
N GLU A 130 4.21 -13.00 -15.72
CA GLU A 130 3.91 -11.97 -14.72
C GLU A 130 3.94 -12.50 -13.26
N THR A 131 4.47 -13.70 -13.04
CA THR A 131 4.55 -14.26 -11.69
C THR A 131 5.62 -13.54 -10.88
N ILE A 132 5.22 -13.06 -9.71
CA ILE A 132 6.11 -12.44 -8.73
C ILE A 132 6.27 -13.40 -7.56
N LEU A 133 7.51 -13.60 -7.15
CA LEU A 133 7.89 -14.37 -5.98
C LEU A 133 8.38 -13.43 -4.90
N MET A 134 8.02 -13.74 -3.66
CA MET A 134 8.60 -13.15 -2.46
C MET A 134 9.37 -14.21 -1.71
N ALA A 135 10.57 -13.87 -1.23
CA ALA A 135 11.37 -14.71 -0.37
C ALA A 135 12.02 -13.87 0.74
N GLY A 136 12.40 -14.52 1.82
CA GLY A 136 12.97 -13.84 2.98
C GLY A 136 13.97 -14.71 3.73
N ARG A 137 14.61 -14.13 4.74
CA ARG A 137 15.54 -14.89 5.61
C ARG A 137 14.89 -16.12 6.25
N ALA A 138 13.64 -15.98 6.71
CA ALA A 138 12.88 -17.04 7.37
C ALA A 138 11.72 -17.57 6.51
N ILE A 139 11.61 -17.12 5.26
CA ILE A 139 10.47 -17.35 4.38
C ILE A 139 10.97 -17.99 3.10
N ALA A 140 10.57 -19.24 2.86
CA ALA A 140 10.80 -19.90 1.57
C ALA A 140 10.16 -19.09 0.45
N PRO A 141 10.72 -19.10 -0.78
CA PRO A 141 10.10 -18.44 -1.91
C PRO A 141 8.63 -18.83 -2.03
N MET A 142 7.75 -17.87 -2.26
CA MET A 142 6.34 -18.11 -2.51
C MET A 142 5.82 -17.16 -3.57
N ARG A 143 4.86 -17.61 -4.39
CA ARG A 143 4.11 -16.69 -5.23
C ARG A 143 3.29 -15.76 -4.34
N ILE A 144 3.36 -14.47 -4.64
CA ILE A 144 2.45 -13.47 -4.07
C ILE A 144 1.41 -13.04 -5.10
N ASP A 145 0.28 -12.55 -4.62
CA ASP A 145 -0.72 -11.91 -5.46
C ASP A 145 -0.54 -10.37 -5.45
N GLU A 146 -1.38 -9.69 -6.23
CA GLU A 146 -1.38 -8.24 -6.33
C GLU A 146 -1.63 -7.56 -4.97
N THR A 147 -2.46 -8.15 -4.11
CA THR A 147 -2.79 -7.57 -2.79
C THR A 147 -1.55 -7.51 -1.92
N VAL A 148 -0.85 -8.63 -1.78
CA VAL A 148 0.40 -8.70 -1.02
C VAL A 148 1.46 -7.81 -1.67
N TRP A 149 1.58 -7.81 -3.00
CA TRP A 149 2.55 -6.96 -3.68
C TRP A 149 2.31 -5.46 -3.46
N ILE A 150 1.04 -5.03 -3.40
CA ILE A 150 0.65 -3.66 -3.03
C ILE A 150 1.07 -3.33 -1.59
N GLU A 151 0.84 -4.22 -0.63
CA GLU A 151 1.20 -3.99 0.78
C GLU A 151 2.69 -3.64 0.93
N PHE A 152 3.55 -4.25 0.11
CA PHE A 152 4.98 -3.98 0.07
C PHE A 152 5.40 -2.77 -0.78
N GLY A 153 4.45 -2.04 -1.36
CA GLY A 153 4.70 -0.84 -2.16
C GLY A 153 5.02 -1.12 -3.62
N ARG A 154 4.67 -2.31 -4.12
CA ARG A 154 4.94 -2.77 -5.50
C ARG A 154 6.42 -2.67 -5.91
N PRO A 155 7.36 -3.25 -5.14
CA PRO A 155 8.76 -3.22 -5.51
C PRO A 155 9.00 -3.85 -6.86
N THR A 156 9.94 -3.30 -7.62
CA THR A 156 10.36 -3.91 -8.88
C THR A 156 10.98 -5.28 -8.57
N PRO A 157 10.46 -6.38 -9.14
CA PRO A 157 11.05 -7.70 -8.92
C PRO A 157 12.35 -7.84 -9.71
N GLN A 158 13.33 -8.54 -9.16
CA GLN A 158 14.52 -8.96 -9.91
C GLN A 158 14.11 -10.02 -10.94
N LEU A 159 14.04 -9.62 -12.21
CA LEU A 159 13.62 -10.50 -13.29
C LEU A 159 14.71 -11.51 -13.64
N GLN A 160 14.32 -12.78 -13.71
CA GLN A 160 15.22 -13.91 -13.99
C GLN A 160 14.60 -14.83 -15.04
N ALA A 161 15.43 -15.58 -15.76
CA ALA A 161 14.92 -16.58 -16.70
C ALA A 161 14.37 -17.81 -15.95
N THR A 162 15.00 -18.18 -14.84
CA THR A 162 14.57 -19.26 -13.94
C THR A 162 14.78 -18.82 -12.49
N ASN A 163 13.99 -19.39 -11.59
CA ASN A 163 14.12 -19.24 -10.14
C ASN A 163 14.36 -20.62 -9.51
N ALA A 164 14.81 -20.62 -8.25
CA ALA A 164 15.00 -21.85 -7.49
C ALA A 164 13.68 -22.65 -7.41
N GLY A 165 13.77 -23.97 -7.64
CA GLY A 165 12.63 -24.88 -7.62
C GLY A 165 11.87 -25.01 -8.95
N ASP A 166 12.28 -24.28 -9.99
CA ASP A 166 11.71 -24.45 -11.32
C ASP A 166 11.94 -25.86 -11.88
N GLN A 167 10.89 -26.42 -12.45
CA GLN A 167 10.90 -27.69 -13.17
C GLN A 167 10.25 -27.50 -14.53
N PHE A 168 10.83 -28.12 -15.55
CA PHE A 168 10.32 -28.13 -16.91
C PHE A 168 10.12 -29.57 -17.35
N CYS A 169 8.98 -29.85 -17.99
CA CYS A 169 8.74 -31.14 -18.62
C CYS A 169 8.11 -30.97 -20.01
N GLN A 170 8.28 -31.97 -20.87
CA GLN A 170 7.68 -32.03 -22.19
C GLN A 170 6.79 -33.27 -22.32
N THR A 171 5.61 -33.11 -22.93
CA THR A 171 4.73 -34.22 -23.27
C THR A 171 5.21 -34.93 -24.55
N PRO A 172 5.39 -36.27 -24.55
CA PRO A 172 5.89 -36.98 -25.74
C PRO A 172 4.94 -36.97 -26.94
N ALA A 173 3.63 -36.80 -26.69
CA ALA A 173 2.60 -36.91 -27.71
C ALA A 173 2.62 -35.74 -28.71
N ASP A 174 2.84 -34.52 -28.23
CA ASP A 174 2.72 -33.28 -29.00
C ASP A 174 3.90 -32.31 -28.79
N GLY A 175 4.87 -32.65 -27.94
CA GLY A 175 6.03 -31.81 -27.66
C GLY A 175 5.72 -30.55 -26.85
N ALA A 176 4.54 -30.43 -26.25
CA ALA A 176 4.18 -29.28 -25.43
C ALA A 176 5.06 -29.20 -24.18
N VAL A 177 5.58 -28.00 -23.87
CA VAL A 177 6.47 -27.77 -22.73
C VAL A 177 5.69 -27.14 -21.58
N TYR A 178 5.88 -27.68 -20.39
CA TYR A 178 5.24 -27.22 -19.17
C TYR A 178 6.27 -26.78 -18.14
N TRP A 179 5.94 -25.76 -17.37
CA TRP A 179 6.71 -25.29 -16.23
C TRP A 179 5.91 -25.42 -14.93
N SER A 180 6.60 -25.72 -13.83
CA SER A 180 6.05 -25.67 -12.49
C SER A 180 7.12 -25.24 -11.49
N ASN A 181 6.72 -24.64 -10.38
CA ASN A 181 7.62 -24.35 -9.27
C ASN A 181 6.89 -24.64 -7.94
N SER A 182 6.94 -25.90 -7.53
CA SER A 182 6.30 -26.37 -6.30
C SER A 182 6.95 -25.79 -5.05
N ALA A 183 8.23 -25.43 -5.11
CA ALA A 183 8.92 -24.76 -4.01
C ALA A 183 8.31 -23.38 -3.71
N ALA A 184 7.85 -22.69 -4.76
CA ALA A 184 7.14 -21.41 -4.66
C ALA A 184 5.63 -21.53 -4.41
N GLY A 185 5.13 -22.74 -4.12
CA GLY A 185 3.71 -22.98 -3.87
C GLY A 185 2.81 -22.78 -5.10
N LEU A 186 3.36 -22.79 -6.32
CA LEU A 186 2.58 -22.67 -7.54
C LEU A 186 1.88 -24.00 -7.84
N PRO A 187 0.53 -24.06 -7.79
CA PRO A 187 -0.18 -25.29 -8.05
C PRO A 187 -0.22 -25.57 -9.57
N GLY A 188 0.37 -26.69 -9.97
CA GLY A 188 0.21 -27.25 -11.30
C GLY A 188 1.29 -26.91 -12.32
N ARG A 189 1.17 -27.55 -13.47
CA ARG A 189 2.01 -27.37 -14.66
C ARG A 189 1.37 -26.31 -15.55
N VAL A 190 2.10 -25.23 -15.83
CA VAL A 190 1.69 -24.17 -16.75
C VAL A 190 2.27 -24.48 -18.12
N HIS A 191 1.39 -24.57 -19.13
CA HIS A 191 1.84 -24.71 -20.51
C HIS A 191 2.59 -23.45 -20.97
N LEU A 192 3.79 -23.63 -21.51
CA LEU A 192 4.59 -22.55 -22.07
C LEU A 192 4.45 -22.50 -23.58
N THR A 193 4.29 -21.30 -24.11
CA THR A 193 4.54 -21.07 -25.54
C THR A 193 6.03 -21.25 -25.85
N LEU A 194 6.37 -21.58 -27.10
CA LEU A 194 7.77 -21.67 -27.54
C LEU A 194 8.54 -20.36 -27.27
N ALA A 195 7.89 -19.20 -27.42
CA ALA A 195 8.49 -17.91 -27.13
C ALA A 195 8.82 -17.75 -25.63
N GLN A 196 7.94 -18.19 -24.73
CA GLN A 196 8.20 -18.17 -23.29
C GLN A 196 9.31 -19.13 -22.90
N TYR A 197 9.30 -20.36 -23.42
CA TYR A 197 10.36 -21.33 -23.16
C TYR A 197 11.73 -20.85 -23.68
N THR A 198 11.75 -20.17 -24.84
CA THR A 198 12.97 -19.54 -25.36
C THR A 198 13.46 -18.40 -24.46
N LYS A 199 12.55 -17.53 -24.00
CA LYS A 199 12.88 -16.46 -23.03
C LYS A 199 13.32 -16.98 -21.67
N ALA A 200 12.87 -18.18 -21.27
CA ALA A 200 13.35 -18.90 -20.09
C ALA A 200 14.77 -19.48 -20.27
N GLY A 201 15.38 -19.33 -21.45
CA GLY A 201 16.74 -19.80 -21.73
C GLY A 201 16.82 -21.26 -22.16
N THR A 202 15.72 -21.83 -22.65
CA THR A 202 15.65 -23.24 -23.11
C THR A 202 16.19 -24.26 -22.09
N PRO A 203 15.74 -24.21 -20.82
CA PRO A 203 16.24 -25.10 -19.78
C PRO A 203 15.92 -26.56 -20.11
N PRO A 204 16.78 -27.52 -19.72
CA PRO A 204 16.51 -28.93 -19.97
C PRO A 204 15.17 -29.34 -19.35
N PHE A 205 14.42 -30.19 -20.05
CA PHE A 205 13.15 -30.73 -19.57
C PHE A 205 13.22 -32.24 -19.37
N THR A 206 12.35 -32.77 -18.51
CA THR A 206 12.07 -34.21 -18.41
C THR A 206 10.83 -34.57 -19.22
N THR A 207 10.47 -35.85 -19.28
CA THR A 207 9.15 -36.25 -19.74
C THR A 207 8.10 -35.88 -18.69
N CYS A 208 6.99 -35.28 -19.14
CA CYS A 208 5.79 -35.07 -18.33
C CYS A 208 5.08 -36.41 -18.07
#